data_AF-A0A1E3H0J1-F1
#
_entry.id   AF-A0A1E3H0J1-F1
#
_cell.length_a   1.000
_cell.length_b   1.000
_cell.length_c   1.000
_cell.angle_alpha   90.00
_cell.angle_beta   90.00
_cell.angle_gamma   90.00
#
_symmetry.space_group_name_H-M   'P 1'
#
loop_
_entity.id
_entity.type
_entity.pdbx_description
1 polymer ?
#
loop_
_entity_poly.entity_id
_entity_poly.type
_entity_poly.pdbx_seq_one_letter_code
_entity_poly.pdbx_strand_id
1 'polypeptide(L)'
;MTDFPATTAPGVSSDIILPFQVDALDARGRTVHLGDALDRILERHAYPEPIARLLGEAVALTVLLGSSLKFDGRFIFQTRSDGPVHMLVVDFTAPDGVRACARFDAEEVAVAIAEGRTSPAELLGNGHLAMTVDQGPDMSRYQGVVPLDGRSLEDAAHQYFAQSEQIPTRVRLAVAEVLTRGDGGKARHAWRAGGLMVQFLPENPDRIPTRDLDPGDAPDDVYAEPVDDDDAWTEVSSLVGTIADHELTDPDVSAERLLFRLFHERGVRVFDPHPVTERCRCSRDKVTEMLTSFTPDDRRDMVKDGTIQVVCEFCSTAYDFDPATFGDDES
;
A
#
# COMPACT_ATOMS: atom_id res chain seq x y z
N MET A 1 -13.20 45.35 -11.46
CA MET A 1 -12.23 45.28 -10.36
C MET A 1 -12.80 44.27 -9.39
N THR A 2 -12.62 43.00 -9.74
CA THR A 2 -13.16 41.85 -9.03
C THR A 2 -11.96 41.23 -8.34
N ASP A 3 -11.92 41.37 -7.02
CA ASP A 3 -10.90 40.77 -6.16
C ASP A 3 -10.93 39.26 -6.35
N PHE A 4 -9.85 38.71 -6.89
CA PHE A 4 -9.50 37.32 -6.67
C PHE A 4 -8.92 37.24 -5.26
N PRO A 5 -9.45 36.39 -4.36
CA PRO A 5 -8.79 36.18 -3.08
C PRO A 5 -7.38 35.67 -3.37
N ALA A 6 -6.39 36.30 -2.73
CA ALA A 6 -5.00 35.92 -2.85
C ALA A 6 -4.84 34.45 -2.45
N THR A 7 -4.67 33.59 -3.46
CA THR A 7 -4.31 32.18 -3.28
C THR A 7 -2.94 32.16 -2.61
N THR A 8 -2.94 31.83 -1.33
CA THR A 8 -1.77 31.32 -0.59
C THR A 8 -1.06 30.31 -1.49
N ALA A 9 0.25 30.43 -1.67
CA ALA A 9 1.02 29.49 -2.47
C ALA A 9 0.61 28.03 -2.13
N PRO A 10 0.23 27.20 -3.11
CA PRO A 10 -0.18 25.84 -2.82
C PRO A 10 1.06 25.09 -2.30
N GLY A 11 1.11 24.85 -1.00
CA GLY A 11 1.91 23.74 -0.51
C GLY A 11 1.34 22.49 -1.16
N VAL A 12 2.18 21.69 -1.81
CA VAL A 12 1.74 20.42 -2.41
C VAL A 12 1.11 19.59 -1.31
N SER A 13 -0.16 19.23 -1.50
CA SER A 13 -0.90 18.41 -0.55
C SER A 13 -0.16 17.08 -0.39
N SER A 14 0.32 16.85 0.82
CA SER A 14 0.85 15.57 1.26
C SER A 14 -0.31 14.73 1.82
N ASP A 15 -0.17 13.41 1.73
CA ASP A 15 -1.10 12.44 2.32
C ASP A 15 -2.51 12.55 1.74
N ILE A 16 -2.60 12.45 0.42
CA ILE A 16 -3.86 12.51 -0.32
C ILE A 16 -4.01 11.32 -1.28
N ILE A 17 -5.27 10.93 -1.48
CA ILE A 17 -5.74 10.10 -2.59
C ILE A 17 -6.53 11.01 -3.52
N LEU A 18 -6.16 11.06 -4.79
CA LEU A 18 -6.88 11.80 -5.82
C LEU A 18 -7.46 10.84 -6.86
N PRO A 19 -8.77 10.56 -6.82
CA PRO A 19 -9.45 9.82 -7.87
C PRO A 19 -9.51 10.65 -9.15
N PHE A 20 -9.44 9.98 -10.30
CA PHE A 20 -9.55 10.60 -11.61
C PHE A 20 -10.20 9.67 -12.63
N GLN A 21 -10.63 10.26 -13.75
CA GLN A 21 -11.19 9.57 -14.89
C GLN A 21 -10.72 10.24 -16.19
N VAL A 22 -10.42 9.42 -17.19
CA VAL A 22 -10.09 9.83 -18.56
C VAL A 22 -11.17 9.25 -19.46
N ASP A 23 -12.26 10.02 -19.62
CA ASP A 23 -13.48 9.56 -20.29
C ASP A 23 -13.20 9.11 -21.74
N ALA A 24 -12.28 9.78 -22.44
CA ALA A 24 -11.92 9.43 -23.82
C ALA A 24 -11.20 8.08 -23.97
N LEU A 25 -10.64 7.53 -22.89
CA LEU A 25 -9.89 6.28 -22.89
C LEU A 25 -10.57 5.18 -22.05
N ASP A 26 -11.81 5.40 -21.60
CA ASP A 26 -12.54 4.47 -20.72
C ASP A 26 -11.72 4.05 -19.47
N ALA A 27 -10.88 4.97 -18.98
CA ALA A 27 -9.94 4.71 -17.91
C ALA A 27 -10.34 5.44 -16.63
N ARG A 28 -10.29 4.73 -15.51
CA ARG A 28 -10.50 5.31 -14.18
C ARG A 28 -9.32 4.95 -13.31
N GLY A 29 -8.92 5.87 -12.45
CA GLY A 29 -7.74 5.65 -11.64
C GLY A 29 -7.74 6.46 -10.37
N ARG A 30 -6.68 6.24 -9.60
CA ARG A 30 -6.35 6.98 -8.39
C ARG A 30 -4.86 7.21 -8.37
N THR A 31 -4.46 8.37 -7.89
CA THR A 31 -3.08 8.60 -7.49
C THR A 31 -3.03 8.87 -6.00
N VAL A 32 -1.96 8.43 -5.34
CA VAL A 32 -1.72 8.65 -3.92
C VAL A 32 -0.37 9.33 -3.75
N HIS A 33 -0.33 10.39 -2.95
CA HIS A 33 0.90 11.02 -2.50
C HIS A 33 0.94 10.93 -0.98
N LEU A 34 1.96 10.30 -0.42
CA LEU A 34 2.16 10.11 1.02
C LEU A 34 3.46 10.82 1.45
N GLY A 35 3.42 11.47 2.60
CA GLY A 35 4.55 12.15 3.23
C GLY A 35 4.48 12.00 4.75
N ASP A 36 3.87 12.95 5.45
CA ASP A 36 3.82 12.96 6.92
C ASP A 36 3.22 11.68 7.52
N ALA A 37 2.21 11.06 6.88
CA ALA A 37 1.65 9.80 7.35
C ALA A 37 2.66 8.65 7.20
N LEU A 38 3.44 8.64 6.13
CA LEU A 38 4.49 7.66 5.89
C LEU A 38 5.67 7.85 6.85
N ASP A 39 6.13 9.10 7.05
CA ASP A 39 7.17 9.43 8.03
C ASP A 39 6.83 8.87 9.41
N ARG A 40 5.60 9.11 9.89
CA ARG A 40 5.14 8.59 11.19
C ARG A 40 5.14 7.07 11.28
N ILE A 41 4.90 6.36 10.18
CA ILE A 41 4.95 4.89 10.14
C ILE A 41 6.41 4.43 10.23
N LEU A 42 7.30 5.03 9.44
CA LEU A 42 8.68 4.58 9.29
C LEU A 42 9.58 4.96 10.47
N GLU A 43 9.42 6.16 11.02
CA GLU A 43 10.26 6.68 12.12
C GLU A 43 10.11 5.87 13.43
N ARG A 44 9.01 5.15 13.62
CA ARG A 44 8.71 4.38 14.84
C ARG A 44 9.55 3.11 15.01
N HIS A 45 10.14 2.62 13.93
CA HIS A 45 10.81 1.31 13.90
C HIS A 45 12.28 1.40 13.47
N ALA A 46 12.79 2.60 13.17
CA ALA A 46 14.17 2.82 12.73
C ALA A 46 14.62 1.85 11.63
N TYR A 47 13.75 1.63 10.64
CA TYR A 47 14.01 0.69 9.55
C TYR A 47 15.25 1.08 8.74
N PRO A 48 16.09 0.11 8.32
CA PRO A 48 17.09 0.35 7.29
C PRO A 48 16.44 0.90 6.01
N GLU A 49 17.15 1.76 5.29
CA GLU A 49 16.63 2.46 4.10
C GLU A 49 15.92 1.54 3.08
N PRO A 50 16.44 0.34 2.72
CA PRO A 50 15.72 -0.54 1.79
C PRO A 50 14.40 -1.08 2.34
N ILE A 51 14.33 -1.33 3.65
CA ILE A 51 13.12 -1.81 4.33
C ILE A 51 12.08 -0.70 4.38
N ALA A 52 12.52 0.53 4.66
CA ALA A 52 11.66 1.70 4.66
C ALA A 52 11.06 1.97 3.27
N ARG A 53 11.87 1.85 2.19
CA ARG A 53 11.38 1.94 0.80
C ARG A 53 10.34 0.87 0.49
N LEU A 54 10.65 -0.39 0.77
CA LEU A 54 9.75 -1.53 0.51
C LEU A 54 8.43 -1.38 1.28
N LEU A 55 8.48 -1.00 2.56
CA LEU A 55 7.29 -0.76 3.35
C LEU A 55 6.48 0.43 2.81
N GLY A 56 7.14 1.49 2.35
CA GLY A 56 6.50 2.63 1.69
C GLY A 56 5.75 2.24 0.42
N GLU A 57 6.31 1.36 -0.41
CA GLU A 57 5.63 0.85 -1.62
C GLU A 57 4.40 0.04 -1.24
N ALA A 58 4.51 -0.83 -0.23
CA ALA A 58 3.38 -1.59 0.29
C ALA A 58 2.28 -0.68 0.84
N VAL A 59 2.63 0.41 1.53
CA VAL A 59 1.66 1.40 2.03
C VAL A 59 0.96 2.09 0.87
N ALA A 60 1.70 2.62 -0.10
CA ALA A 60 1.13 3.31 -1.26
C ALA A 60 0.19 2.38 -2.05
N LEU A 61 0.63 1.14 -2.32
CA LEU A 61 -0.20 0.13 -2.98
C LEU A 61 -1.47 -0.16 -2.20
N THR A 62 -1.37 -0.43 -0.90
CA THR A 62 -2.52 -0.75 -0.06
C THR A 62 -3.53 0.40 -0.02
N VAL A 63 -3.06 1.65 0.02
CA VAL A 63 -3.94 2.83 -0.01
C VAL A 63 -4.63 2.98 -1.37
N LEU A 64 -3.93 2.76 -2.49
CA LEU A 64 -4.52 2.78 -3.84
C LEU A 64 -5.63 1.73 -3.98
N LEU A 65 -5.35 0.49 -3.53
CA LEU A 65 -6.29 -0.62 -3.60
C LEU A 65 -7.46 -0.43 -2.63
N GLY A 66 -7.16 -0.15 -1.36
CA GLY A 66 -8.16 0.00 -0.31
C GLY A 66 -9.12 1.17 -0.57
N SER A 67 -8.62 2.30 -1.07
CA SER A 67 -9.49 3.45 -1.42
C SER A 67 -10.31 3.23 -2.71
N SER A 68 -10.01 2.18 -3.47
CA SER A 68 -10.73 1.84 -4.70
C SER A 68 -12.02 1.07 -4.48
N LEU A 69 -12.03 0.28 -3.41
CA LEU A 69 -13.14 -0.58 -3.05
C LEU A 69 -14.21 0.26 -2.33
N LYS A 70 -15.48 0.10 -2.72
CA LYS A 70 -16.62 0.75 -2.08
C LYS A 70 -17.12 -0.11 -0.91
N PHE A 71 -16.42 -0.07 0.22
CA PHE A 71 -16.78 -0.86 1.40
C PHE A 71 -16.58 -0.06 2.68
N ASP A 72 -17.34 -0.45 3.71
CA ASP A 72 -17.11 -0.03 5.08
C ASP A 72 -16.36 -1.16 5.79
N GLY A 73 -15.11 -0.94 6.20
CA GLY A 73 -14.33 -1.96 6.86
C GLY A 73 -12.81 -1.78 6.73
N ARG A 74 -12.10 -2.90 6.63
CA ARG A 74 -10.65 -2.96 6.48
C ARG A 74 -10.21 -3.68 5.22
N PHE A 75 -9.15 -3.16 4.61
CA PHE A 75 -8.37 -3.82 3.58
C PHE A 75 -6.97 -4.12 4.15
N ILE A 76 -6.59 -5.39 4.13
CA ILE A 76 -5.33 -5.86 4.72
C ILE A 76 -4.46 -6.41 3.59
N PHE A 77 -3.29 -5.83 3.45
CA PHE A 77 -2.21 -6.32 2.61
C PHE A 77 -1.21 -7.04 3.52
N GLN A 78 -0.92 -8.31 3.24
CA GLN A 78 0.03 -9.08 4.01
C GLN A 78 0.91 -9.92 3.09
N THR A 79 2.23 -9.80 3.24
CA THR A 79 3.16 -10.72 2.62
C THR A 79 3.62 -11.78 3.61
N ARG A 80 3.93 -12.96 3.09
CA ARG A 80 4.75 -13.95 3.79
C ARG A 80 5.71 -14.53 2.77
N SER A 81 7.00 -14.43 3.07
CA SER A 81 8.04 -14.80 2.13
C SER A 81 9.29 -15.32 2.82
N ASP A 82 10.20 -15.88 2.03
CA ASP A 82 11.44 -16.53 2.46
C ASP A 82 12.69 -15.65 2.30
N GLY A 83 12.55 -14.42 1.81
CA GLY A 83 13.64 -13.45 1.75
C GLY A 83 13.93 -12.75 3.08
N PRO A 84 14.93 -11.84 3.09
CA PRO A 84 15.32 -11.08 4.29
C PRO A 84 14.16 -10.38 5.00
N VAL A 85 13.12 -10.00 4.25
CA VAL A 85 11.87 -9.46 4.77
C VAL A 85 10.80 -10.53 4.75
N HIS A 86 10.60 -11.20 5.87
CA HIS A 86 9.69 -12.34 5.97
C HIS A 86 8.20 -11.95 6.01
N MET A 87 7.89 -10.72 6.42
CA MET A 87 6.50 -10.25 6.51
C MET A 87 6.38 -8.74 6.41
N LEU A 88 5.48 -8.29 5.54
CA LEU A 88 4.92 -6.94 5.54
C LEU A 88 3.45 -7.04 5.92
N VAL A 89 2.96 -6.12 6.73
CA VAL A 89 1.53 -5.97 7.00
C VAL A 89 1.16 -4.50 6.86
N VAL A 90 0.18 -4.22 6.01
CA VAL A 90 -0.46 -2.91 5.89
C VAL A 90 -1.96 -3.08 6.08
N ASP A 91 -2.54 -2.24 6.93
CA ASP A 91 -3.96 -2.25 7.26
C ASP A 91 -4.54 -0.88 6.93
N PHE A 92 -5.37 -0.84 5.90
CA PHE A 92 -6.15 0.32 5.50
C PHE A 92 -7.57 0.18 6.06
N THR A 93 -7.96 1.12 6.90
CA THR A 93 -9.31 1.25 7.44
C THR A 93 -10.03 2.35 6.68
N ALA A 94 -11.08 2.00 5.94
CA ALA A 94 -11.88 2.99 5.26
C ALA A 94 -12.45 4.02 6.26
N PRO A 95 -12.47 5.32 5.92
CA PRO A 95 -12.14 5.88 4.60
C PRO A 95 -10.67 6.30 4.40
N ASP A 96 -9.88 6.46 5.46
CA ASP A 96 -8.63 7.24 5.43
C ASP A 96 -7.49 6.71 6.31
N GLY A 97 -7.74 5.71 7.15
CA GLY A 97 -6.80 5.27 8.17
C GLY A 97 -5.81 4.26 7.63
N VAL A 98 -4.52 4.46 7.85
CA VAL A 98 -3.48 3.50 7.46
C VAL A 98 -2.53 3.21 8.62
N ARG A 99 -2.04 1.98 8.70
CA ARG A 99 -0.92 1.59 9.56
C ARG A 99 -0.16 0.45 8.91
N ALA A 100 1.12 0.36 9.19
CA ALA A 100 1.94 -0.69 8.62
C ALA A 100 3.09 -1.08 9.56
N CYS A 101 3.61 -2.28 9.35
CA CYS A 101 4.87 -2.71 9.90
C CYS A 101 5.53 -3.75 8.99
N ALA A 102 6.84 -3.84 9.11
CA ALA A 102 7.66 -4.86 8.49
C ALA A 102 8.35 -5.69 9.58
N ARG A 103 8.50 -6.99 9.32
CA ARG A 103 9.37 -7.86 10.08
C ARG A 103 10.40 -8.48 9.14
N PHE A 104 11.65 -8.48 9.58
CA PHE A 104 12.81 -8.84 8.77
C PHE A 104 13.92 -9.43 9.65
N ASP A 105 14.86 -10.14 9.04
CA ASP A 105 16.10 -10.56 9.68
C ASP A 105 17.18 -9.49 9.48
N ALA A 106 17.70 -8.93 10.57
CA ALA A 106 18.64 -7.82 10.51
C ALA A 106 20.01 -8.21 9.93
N GLU A 107 20.45 -9.46 10.12
CA GLU A 107 21.73 -9.95 9.60
C GLU A 107 21.62 -10.19 8.09
N GLU A 108 20.54 -10.85 7.65
CA GLU A 108 20.30 -11.08 6.21
C GLU A 108 20.12 -9.76 5.45
N VAL A 109 19.41 -8.79 6.02
CA VAL A 109 19.27 -7.45 5.43
C VAL A 109 20.62 -6.74 5.35
N ALA A 110 21.46 -6.83 6.38
CA ALA A 110 22.80 -6.24 6.34
C ALA A 110 23.68 -6.86 5.23
N VAL A 111 23.60 -8.18 5.04
CA VAL A 111 24.28 -8.88 3.94
C VAL A 111 23.74 -8.42 2.59
N ALA A 112 22.42 -8.37 2.42
CA ALA A 112 21.77 -7.91 1.19
C ALA A 112 22.20 -6.47 0.81
N ILE A 113 22.28 -5.58 1.80
CA ILE A 113 22.80 -4.21 1.62
C ILE A 113 24.26 -4.21 1.17
N ALA A 114 25.12 -5.00 1.82
CA ALA A 114 26.54 -5.07 1.48
C ALA A 114 26.78 -5.62 0.06
N GLU A 115 25.90 -6.49 -0.42
CA GLU A 115 25.94 -7.08 -1.76
C GLU A 115 25.19 -6.27 -2.82
N GLY A 116 24.49 -5.19 -2.42
CA GLY A 116 23.69 -4.37 -3.32
C GLY A 116 22.38 -5.02 -3.80
N ARG A 117 21.93 -6.09 -3.13
CA ARG A 117 20.69 -6.83 -3.43
C ARG A 117 19.50 -6.26 -2.67
N THR A 118 19.22 -4.98 -2.89
CA THR A 118 18.24 -4.20 -2.10
C THR A 118 16.95 -3.91 -2.85
N SER A 119 16.69 -4.55 -3.99
CA SER A 119 15.43 -4.36 -4.69
C SER A 119 14.27 -4.99 -3.89
N PRO A 120 13.03 -4.47 -4.02
CA PRO A 120 11.85 -5.04 -3.37
C PRO A 120 11.69 -6.56 -3.58
N ALA A 121 11.94 -7.01 -4.81
CA ALA A 121 11.88 -8.42 -5.20
C ALA A 121 12.91 -9.29 -4.48
N GLU A 122 14.16 -8.82 -4.35
CA GLU A 122 15.23 -9.56 -3.67
C GLU A 122 15.03 -9.61 -2.15
N LEU A 123 14.48 -8.53 -1.57
CA LEU A 123 14.20 -8.45 -0.14
C LEU A 123 13.02 -9.33 0.27
N LEU A 124 11.99 -9.43 -0.59
CA LEU A 124 10.87 -10.33 -0.35
C LEU A 124 11.23 -11.78 -0.69
N GLY A 125 11.97 -12.03 -1.77
CA GLY A 125 12.27 -13.39 -2.23
C GLY A 125 11.02 -14.08 -2.80
N ASN A 126 10.82 -15.34 -2.42
CA ASN A 126 9.67 -16.14 -2.82
C ASN A 126 8.61 -16.17 -1.72
N GLY A 127 7.34 -16.21 -2.10
CA GLY A 127 6.27 -16.30 -1.12
C GLY A 127 4.90 -16.01 -1.71
N HIS A 128 4.06 -15.36 -0.92
CA HIS A 128 2.75 -14.93 -1.36
C HIS A 128 2.36 -13.58 -0.74
N LEU A 129 1.55 -12.85 -1.48
CA LEU A 129 0.84 -11.67 -1.06
C LEU A 129 -0.64 -12.01 -0.91
N ALA A 130 -1.16 -11.88 0.30
CA ALA A 130 -2.57 -11.98 0.62
C ALA A 130 -3.19 -10.58 0.74
N MET A 131 -4.28 -10.35 0.00
CA MET A 131 -5.12 -9.16 0.09
C MET A 131 -6.47 -9.56 0.67
N THR A 132 -6.83 -9.00 1.82
CA THR A 132 -8.03 -9.40 2.57
C THR A 132 -8.97 -8.21 2.73
N VAL A 133 -10.22 -8.37 2.34
CA VAL A 133 -11.31 -7.42 2.59
C VAL A 133 -12.14 -7.94 3.76
N ASP A 134 -12.22 -7.15 4.83
CA ASP A 134 -12.94 -7.46 6.06
C ASP A 134 -13.96 -6.36 6.35
N GLN A 135 -15.24 -6.66 6.10
CA GLN A 135 -16.37 -5.72 6.26
C GLN A 135 -17.08 -5.87 7.62
N GLY A 136 -16.42 -6.52 8.59
CA GLY A 136 -16.97 -6.71 9.93
C GLY A 136 -17.59 -8.10 10.14
N PRO A 137 -18.16 -8.35 11.35
CA PRO A 137 -18.55 -9.69 11.80
C PRO A 137 -19.74 -10.27 11.04
N ASP A 138 -20.59 -9.42 10.44
CA ASP A 138 -21.80 -9.84 9.74
C ASP A 138 -21.55 -10.22 8.28
N MET A 139 -20.33 -10.03 7.79
CA MET A 139 -19.94 -10.30 6.40
C MET A 139 -18.77 -11.29 6.34
N SER A 140 -18.81 -12.18 5.36
CA SER A 140 -17.70 -13.09 5.10
C SER A 140 -16.47 -12.31 4.65
N ARG A 141 -15.31 -12.63 5.23
CA ARG A 141 -14.02 -12.11 4.78
C ARG A 141 -13.70 -12.66 3.40
N TYR A 142 -13.34 -11.77 2.47
CA TYR A 142 -12.82 -12.15 1.17
C TYR A 142 -11.30 -12.03 1.18
N GLN A 143 -10.60 -13.03 0.66
CA GLN A 143 -9.14 -13.04 0.60
C GLN A 143 -8.68 -13.53 -0.77
N GLY A 144 -7.93 -12.69 -1.47
CA GLY A 144 -7.19 -13.06 -2.67
C GLY A 144 -5.72 -13.27 -2.33
N VAL A 145 -5.08 -14.25 -2.96
CA VAL A 145 -3.67 -14.58 -2.75
C VAL A 145 -2.96 -14.67 -4.09
N VAL A 146 -1.82 -14.00 -4.22
CA VAL A 146 -0.95 -14.07 -5.40
C VAL A 146 0.47 -14.50 -5.01
N PRO A 147 1.17 -15.26 -5.85
CA PRO A 147 2.55 -15.62 -5.60
C PRO A 147 3.46 -14.39 -5.71
N LEU A 148 4.48 -14.35 -4.87
CA LEU A 148 5.61 -13.42 -4.96
C LEU A 148 6.80 -14.24 -5.44
N ASP A 149 7.00 -14.39 -6.76
CA ASP A 149 8.07 -15.22 -7.32
C ASP A 149 9.29 -14.36 -7.70
N GLY A 150 9.85 -13.62 -6.72
CA GLY A 150 10.94 -12.66 -6.98
C GLY A 150 10.50 -11.49 -7.88
N ARG A 151 9.23 -11.08 -7.79
CA ARG A 151 8.64 -9.98 -8.56
C ARG A 151 8.42 -8.75 -7.70
N SER A 152 8.22 -7.61 -8.35
CA SER A 152 7.88 -6.37 -7.65
C SER A 152 6.46 -6.41 -7.09
N LEU A 153 6.15 -5.49 -6.17
CA LEU A 153 4.78 -5.32 -5.68
C LEU A 153 3.81 -4.83 -6.77
N GLU A 154 4.31 -4.10 -7.77
CA GLU A 154 3.53 -3.70 -8.94
C GLU A 154 3.09 -4.91 -9.75
N ASP A 155 4.02 -5.83 -10.05
CA ASP A 155 3.74 -7.04 -10.82
C ASP A 155 2.74 -7.94 -10.08
N ALA A 156 2.90 -8.07 -8.75
CA ALA A 156 1.97 -8.83 -7.93
C ALA A 156 0.56 -8.22 -7.95
N ALA A 157 0.45 -6.90 -7.93
CA ALA A 157 -0.84 -6.20 -8.06
C ALA A 157 -1.46 -6.38 -9.46
N HIS A 158 -0.68 -6.31 -10.53
CA HIS A 158 -1.18 -6.54 -11.90
C HIS A 158 -1.69 -7.98 -12.04
N GLN A 159 -0.97 -8.96 -11.50
CA GLN A 159 -1.38 -10.36 -11.51
C GLN A 159 -2.67 -10.58 -10.71
N TYR A 160 -2.80 -9.95 -9.54
CA TYR A 160 -4.02 -10.04 -8.72
C TYR A 160 -5.25 -9.59 -9.50
N PHE A 161 -5.19 -8.41 -10.14
CA PHE A 161 -6.33 -7.90 -10.92
C PHE A 161 -6.57 -8.69 -12.20
N ALA A 162 -5.53 -9.15 -12.88
CA ALA A 162 -5.68 -9.98 -14.08
C ALA A 162 -6.41 -11.30 -13.76
N GLN A 163 -6.06 -11.96 -12.64
CA GLN A 163 -6.60 -13.27 -12.29
C GLN A 163 -7.94 -13.20 -11.53
N SER A 164 -8.05 -12.31 -10.55
CA SER A 164 -9.18 -12.30 -9.60
C SER A 164 -10.34 -11.44 -10.08
N GLU A 165 -10.03 -10.26 -10.62
CA GLU A 165 -11.02 -9.24 -10.99
C GLU A 165 -11.26 -9.16 -12.50
N GLN A 166 -10.30 -9.62 -13.31
CA GLN A 166 -10.30 -9.54 -14.78
C GLN A 166 -10.44 -8.11 -15.31
N ILE A 167 -9.86 -7.17 -14.58
CA ILE A 167 -9.84 -5.76 -14.96
C ILE A 167 -8.40 -5.40 -15.35
N PRO A 168 -8.13 -5.03 -16.62
CA PRO A 168 -6.82 -4.54 -17.02
C PRO A 168 -6.43 -3.37 -16.12
N THR A 169 -5.36 -3.57 -15.37
CA THR A 169 -4.94 -2.66 -14.32
C THR A 169 -3.44 -2.41 -14.42
N ARG A 170 -3.04 -1.14 -14.35
CA ARG A 170 -1.65 -0.72 -14.30
C ARG A 170 -1.41 0.06 -13.03
N VAL A 171 -0.31 -0.27 -12.38
CA VAL A 171 0.13 0.32 -11.12
C VAL A 171 1.56 0.76 -11.29
N ARG A 172 1.87 1.98 -10.84
CA ARG A 172 3.22 2.50 -10.68
C ARG A 172 3.38 3.03 -9.26
N LEU A 173 4.49 2.71 -8.62
CA LEU A 173 4.85 3.04 -7.25
C LEU A 173 6.27 3.60 -7.25
N ALA A 174 6.52 4.55 -6.37
CA ALA A 174 7.88 5.00 -6.10
C ALA A 174 7.97 5.51 -4.67
N VAL A 175 9.11 5.26 -4.03
CA VAL A 175 9.41 5.75 -2.69
C VAL A 175 10.81 6.35 -2.69
N ALA A 176 10.89 7.59 -2.22
CA ALA A 176 12.16 8.29 -2.11
C ALA A 176 12.29 8.93 -0.73
N GLU A 177 13.53 8.97 -0.28
CA GLU A 177 13.95 9.88 0.76
C GLU A 177 14.21 11.26 0.12
N VAL A 178 13.60 12.30 0.67
CA VAL A 178 13.75 13.67 0.20
C VAL A 178 14.47 14.49 1.27
N LEU A 179 15.63 15.02 0.89
CA LEU A 179 16.39 15.95 1.70
C LEU A 179 16.01 17.38 1.32
N THR A 180 15.25 18.04 2.19
CA THR A 180 14.85 19.44 2.01
C THR A 180 15.63 20.35 2.95
N ARG A 181 15.66 21.65 2.67
CA ARG A 181 16.21 22.64 3.59
C ARG A 181 15.17 22.99 4.65
N GLY A 182 15.38 22.55 5.88
CA GLY A 182 14.54 22.87 7.03
C GLY A 182 14.84 24.24 7.64
N ASP A 183 14.05 24.59 8.65
CA ASP A 183 14.19 25.84 9.40
C ASP A 183 15.60 25.96 10.03
N GLY A 184 16.19 27.15 9.92
CA GLY A 184 17.56 27.40 10.37
C GLY A 184 18.65 26.79 9.48
N GLY A 185 18.31 26.30 8.29
CA GLY A 185 19.28 25.80 7.29
C GLY A 185 19.81 24.39 7.55
N LYS A 186 19.21 23.64 8.49
CA LYS A 186 19.50 22.22 8.68
C LYS A 186 18.80 21.39 7.60
N ALA A 187 19.41 20.30 7.16
CA ALA A 187 18.72 19.34 6.31
C ALA A 187 17.55 18.72 7.07
N ARG A 188 16.36 18.71 6.46
CA ARG A 188 15.20 17.95 6.90
C ARG A 188 15.12 16.70 6.03
N HIS A 189 15.16 15.57 6.71
CA HIS A 189 14.89 14.25 6.15
C HIS A 189 13.39 14.00 6.17
N ALA A 190 12.83 13.51 5.08
CA ALA A 190 11.43 13.13 4.97
C ALA A 190 11.29 12.03 3.91
N TRP A 191 10.40 11.08 4.14
CA TRP A 191 10.00 10.08 3.17
C TRP A 191 8.84 10.59 2.32
N ARG A 192 8.87 10.25 1.04
CA ARG A 192 7.73 10.43 0.14
C ARG A 192 7.47 9.14 -0.60
N ALA A 193 6.21 8.74 -0.63
CA ALA A 193 5.74 7.67 -1.51
C ALA A 193 4.67 8.22 -2.44
N GLY A 194 4.84 7.96 -3.73
CA GLY A 194 3.84 8.24 -4.74
C GLY A 194 3.39 6.96 -5.39
N GLY A 195 2.13 6.94 -5.82
CA GLY A 195 1.63 5.85 -6.63
C GLY A 195 0.51 6.29 -7.55
N LEU A 196 0.33 5.56 -8.64
CA LEU A 196 -0.77 5.71 -9.57
C LEU A 196 -1.30 4.32 -9.93
N MET A 197 -2.61 4.14 -9.81
CA MET A 197 -3.32 2.97 -10.31
C MET A 197 -4.35 3.43 -11.34
N VAL A 198 -4.36 2.79 -12.49
CA VAL A 198 -5.36 3.00 -13.54
C VAL A 198 -5.97 1.66 -13.95
N GLN A 199 -7.27 1.66 -14.21
CA GLN A 199 -8.05 0.51 -14.58
C GLN A 199 -8.87 0.83 -15.83
N PHE A 200 -8.91 -0.12 -16.75
CA PHE A 200 -9.75 -0.05 -17.94
C PHE A 200 -11.15 -0.56 -17.62
N LEU A 201 -12.13 0.33 -17.68
CA LEU A 201 -13.53 0.03 -17.36
C LEU A 201 -14.43 0.52 -18.50
N PRO A 202 -14.37 -0.12 -19.68
CA PRO A 202 -15.16 0.29 -20.84
C PRO A 202 -16.65 0.10 -20.58
N GLU A 203 -17.44 1.09 -20.99
CA GLU A 203 -18.90 1.02 -20.93
C GLU A 203 -19.49 0.21 -22.09
N ASN A 204 -18.74 0.10 -23.20
CA ASN A 204 -19.13 -0.72 -24.34
C ASN A 204 -18.80 -2.20 -24.09
N PRO A 205 -19.81 -3.11 -24.12
CA PRO A 205 -19.61 -4.55 -23.95
C PRO A 205 -18.58 -5.17 -24.90
N ASP A 206 -18.46 -4.66 -26.12
CA ASP A 206 -17.53 -5.19 -27.14
C ASP A 206 -16.06 -4.93 -26.81
N ARG A 207 -15.80 -3.99 -25.88
CA ARG A 207 -14.46 -3.62 -25.41
C ARG A 207 -14.14 -4.24 -24.05
N ILE A 208 -15.12 -4.90 -23.41
CA ILE A 208 -14.89 -5.59 -22.14
C ILE A 208 -14.04 -6.83 -22.44
N PRO A 209 -12.91 -7.04 -21.75
CA PRO A 209 -12.11 -8.24 -21.92
C PRO A 209 -12.97 -9.49 -21.66
N THR A 210 -13.15 -10.32 -22.69
CA THR A 210 -13.85 -11.59 -22.54
C THR A 210 -13.00 -12.56 -21.74
N ARG A 211 -13.64 -13.32 -20.85
CA ARG A 211 -13.02 -14.51 -20.24
C ARG A 211 -12.60 -15.45 -21.35
N ASP A 212 -11.31 -15.78 -21.42
CA ASP A 212 -10.87 -17.01 -22.07
C ASP A 212 -11.58 -18.16 -21.36
N LEU A 213 -12.70 -18.61 -21.92
CA LEU A 213 -13.27 -19.89 -21.57
C LEU A 213 -12.28 -20.91 -22.11
N ASP A 214 -11.66 -21.68 -21.22
CA ASP A 214 -10.86 -22.86 -21.59
C ASP A 214 -11.73 -23.69 -22.55
N PRO A 215 -11.31 -23.89 -23.81
CA PRO A 215 -12.17 -24.51 -24.79
C PRO A 215 -12.18 -26.00 -24.50
N GLY A 216 -13.04 -26.42 -23.57
CA GLY A 216 -13.08 -27.77 -23.03
C GLY A 216 -13.38 -28.88 -24.05
N ASP A 217 -13.52 -28.53 -25.34
CA ASP A 217 -13.69 -29.45 -26.47
C ASP A 217 -13.10 -28.90 -27.81
N ALA A 218 -12.21 -27.88 -27.81
CA ALA A 218 -11.57 -27.45 -29.07
C ALA A 218 -10.48 -28.43 -29.50
N PRO A 219 -10.40 -28.79 -30.79
CA PRO A 219 -9.32 -29.65 -31.28
C PRO A 219 -7.96 -28.94 -31.18
N ASP A 220 -6.89 -29.73 -30.98
CA ASP A 220 -5.51 -29.28 -30.67
C ASP A 220 -4.89 -28.30 -31.70
N ASP A 221 -5.55 -28.09 -32.83
CA ASP A 221 -5.16 -27.22 -33.94
C ASP A 221 -5.84 -25.84 -33.96
N VAL A 222 -6.70 -25.54 -32.96
CA VAL A 222 -7.28 -24.20 -32.78
C VAL A 222 -6.41 -23.40 -31.82
N TYR A 223 -5.47 -22.62 -32.37
CA TYR A 223 -4.83 -21.55 -31.61
C TYR A 223 -5.87 -20.48 -31.31
N ALA A 224 -6.14 -20.20 -30.03
CA ALA A 224 -6.84 -18.96 -29.66
C ALA A 224 -6.01 -17.80 -30.21
N GLU A 225 -6.59 -17.01 -31.12
CA GLU A 225 -5.92 -15.79 -31.56
C GLU A 225 -5.78 -14.87 -30.34
N PRO A 226 -4.59 -14.28 -30.09
CA PRO A 226 -4.43 -13.33 -29.01
C PRO A 226 -5.44 -12.20 -29.23
N VAL A 227 -6.29 -11.95 -28.24
CA VAL A 227 -7.20 -10.82 -28.24
C VAL A 227 -6.34 -9.56 -28.34
N ASP A 228 -6.55 -8.76 -29.39
CA ASP A 228 -5.84 -7.50 -29.57
C ASP A 228 -6.22 -6.59 -28.40
N ASP A 229 -5.22 -6.09 -27.64
CA ASP A 229 -5.46 -5.17 -26.55
C ASP A 229 -6.13 -3.91 -27.11
N ASP A 230 -7.19 -3.45 -26.46
CA ASP A 230 -7.91 -2.25 -26.88
C ASP A 230 -6.94 -1.07 -27.03
N ASP A 231 -6.98 -0.37 -28.18
CA ASP A 231 -6.08 0.76 -28.47
C ASP A 231 -6.04 1.80 -27.34
N ALA A 232 -7.19 2.06 -26.69
CA ALA A 232 -7.25 3.00 -25.58
C ALA A 232 -6.51 2.47 -24.35
N TRP A 233 -6.60 1.17 -24.07
CA TRP A 233 -5.85 0.54 -22.99
C TRP A 233 -4.35 0.54 -23.27
N THR A 234 -3.95 0.26 -24.50
CA THR A 234 -2.56 0.33 -24.95
C THR A 234 -2.00 1.75 -24.76
N GLU A 235 -2.78 2.77 -25.11
CA GLU A 235 -2.40 4.18 -24.93
C GLU A 235 -2.25 4.53 -23.43
N VAL A 236 -3.25 4.20 -22.60
CA VAL A 236 -3.19 4.43 -21.15
C VAL A 236 -1.98 3.76 -20.52
N SER A 237 -1.75 2.49 -20.85
CA SER A 237 -0.64 1.70 -20.33
C SER A 237 0.71 2.28 -20.74
N SER A 238 0.82 2.75 -21.99
CA SER A 238 2.02 3.40 -22.51
C SER A 238 2.30 4.70 -21.77
N LEU A 239 1.29 5.57 -21.60
CA LEU A 239 1.42 6.84 -20.87
C LEU A 239 1.84 6.60 -19.42
N VAL A 240 1.16 5.70 -18.71
CA VAL A 240 1.52 5.34 -17.32
C VAL A 240 2.91 4.71 -17.23
N GLY A 241 3.33 3.95 -18.24
CA GLY A 241 4.68 3.39 -18.33
C GLY A 241 5.79 4.45 -18.46
N THR A 242 5.47 5.69 -18.85
CA THR A 242 6.44 6.79 -18.93
C THR A 242 6.68 7.50 -17.59
N ILE A 243 5.88 7.22 -16.56
CA ILE A 243 6.03 7.86 -15.25
C ILE A 243 7.37 7.48 -14.63
N ALA A 244 8.21 8.49 -14.43
CA ALA A 244 9.48 8.30 -13.72
C ALA A 244 9.30 8.40 -12.20
N ASP A 245 10.12 7.67 -11.43
CA ASP A 245 10.02 7.59 -9.98
C ASP A 245 10.09 8.96 -9.28
N HIS A 246 10.90 9.88 -9.83
CA HIS A 246 11.01 11.23 -9.31
C HIS A 246 9.72 12.03 -9.52
N GLU A 247 8.92 11.79 -10.55
CA GLU A 247 7.65 12.52 -10.74
C GLU A 247 6.58 12.12 -9.71
N LEU A 248 6.67 10.89 -9.17
CA LEU A 248 5.81 10.40 -8.10
C LEU A 248 6.25 10.87 -6.71
N THR A 249 7.53 11.20 -6.55
CA THR A 249 8.12 11.48 -5.23
C THR A 249 8.56 12.94 -5.05
N ASP A 250 8.62 13.73 -6.12
CA ASP A 250 9.00 15.15 -6.10
C ASP A 250 7.94 15.97 -5.35
N PRO A 251 8.31 16.69 -4.27
CA PRO A 251 7.39 17.53 -3.52
C PRO A 251 6.85 18.72 -4.32
N ASP A 252 7.44 19.09 -5.46
CA ASP A 252 6.97 20.18 -6.32
C ASP A 252 6.01 19.70 -7.42
N VAL A 253 5.80 18.39 -7.56
CA VAL A 253 4.84 17.80 -8.48
C VAL A 253 3.57 17.42 -7.72
N SER A 254 2.48 18.16 -7.95
CA SER A 254 1.17 17.79 -7.39
C SER A 254 0.54 16.62 -8.14
N ALA A 255 -0.39 15.93 -7.50
CA ALA A 255 -1.17 14.86 -8.11
C ALA A 255 -1.89 15.31 -9.39
N GLU A 256 -2.53 16.49 -9.37
CA GLU A 256 -3.19 17.09 -10.53
C GLU A 256 -2.20 17.41 -11.65
N ARG A 257 -1.00 17.90 -11.28
CA ARG A 257 0.05 18.23 -12.25
C ARG A 257 0.57 16.98 -12.95
N LEU A 258 0.78 15.89 -12.23
CA LEU A 258 1.15 14.59 -12.78
C LEU A 258 0.08 14.11 -13.77
N LEU A 259 -1.19 14.08 -13.34
CA LEU A 259 -2.30 13.65 -14.19
C LEU A 259 -2.48 14.51 -15.44
N PHE A 260 -2.29 15.82 -15.32
CA PHE A 260 -2.31 16.72 -16.48
C PHE A 260 -1.16 16.40 -17.45
N ARG A 261 0.07 16.19 -16.97
CA ARG A 261 1.20 15.81 -17.84
C ARG A 261 0.89 14.55 -18.65
N LEU A 262 0.30 13.54 -17.99
CA LEU A 262 -0.03 12.26 -18.62
C LEU A 262 -1.19 12.36 -19.62
N PHE A 263 -2.27 13.07 -19.27
CA PHE A 263 -3.56 12.92 -19.97
C PHE A 263 -4.14 14.23 -20.54
N HIS A 264 -3.37 15.32 -20.60
CA HIS A 264 -3.87 16.62 -21.09
C HIS A 264 -4.47 16.56 -22.51
N GLU A 265 -3.94 15.71 -23.40
CA GLU A 265 -4.44 15.59 -24.78
C GLU A 265 -5.84 14.95 -24.85
N ARG A 266 -6.14 14.03 -23.92
CA ARG A 266 -7.41 13.29 -23.87
C ARG A 266 -8.44 13.91 -22.93
N GLY A 267 -7.98 14.77 -22.02
CA GLY A 267 -8.80 15.38 -20.99
C GLY A 267 -8.94 14.47 -19.77
N VAL A 268 -8.34 14.87 -18.66
CA VAL A 268 -8.49 14.20 -17.36
C VAL A 268 -9.43 14.99 -16.46
N ARG A 269 -10.35 14.28 -15.82
CA ARG A 269 -11.25 14.81 -14.81
C ARG A 269 -10.85 14.24 -13.46
N VAL A 270 -10.48 15.13 -12.54
CA VAL A 270 -10.17 14.77 -11.15
C VAL A 270 -11.41 14.95 -10.27
N PHE A 271 -11.48 14.19 -9.19
CA PHE A 271 -12.54 14.29 -8.17
C PHE A 271 -12.00 14.87 -6.87
N ASP A 272 -12.84 14.96 -5.85
CA ASP A 272 -12.43 15.47 -4.54
C ASP A 272 -11.30 14.62 -3.95
N PRO A 273 -10.21 15.24 -3.48
CA PRO A 273 -9.13 14.53 -2.83
C PRO A 273 -9.59 14.03 -1.45
N HIS A 274 -9.13 12.83 -1.09
CA HIS A 274 -9.38 12.23 0.22
C HIS A 274 -8.07 12.22 1.03
N PRO A 275 -8.09 12.67 2.29
CA PRO A 275 -6.88 12.63 3.12
C PRO A 275 -6.52 11.19 3.49
N VAL A 276 -5.24 10.96 3.77
CA VAL A 276 -4.72 9.73 4.35
C VAL A 276 -4.12 10.06 5.70
N THR A 277 -4.45 9.27 6.73
CA THR A 277 -3.96 9.51 8.08
C THR A 277 -3.39 8.22 8.66
N GLU A 278 -2.18 8.30 9.22
CA GLU A 278 -1.66 7.22 10.06
C GLU A 278 -2.55 7.07 11.30
N ARG A 279 -3.10 5.87 11.51
CA ARG A 279 -4.01 5.59 12.63
C ARG A 279 -3.81 4.18 13.17
N CYS A 280 -3.05 4.07 14.27
CA CYS A 280 -3.03 2.84 15.05
C CYS A 280 -4.32 2.68 15.89
N ARG A 281 -4.73 1.42 16.10
CA ARG A 281 -5.94 1.06 16.87
C ARG A 281 -5.65 0.31 18.17
N CYS A 282 -4.38 0.24 18.59
CA CYS A 282 -4.04 -0.33 19.88
C CYS A 282 -4.58 0.57 21.00
N SER A 283 -4.91 -0.04 22.13
CA SER A 283 -5.36 0.65 23.33
C SER A 283 -5.05 -0.26 24.50
N ARG A 284 -4.86 0.32 25.69
CA ARG A 284 -4.64 -0.46 26.91
C ARG A 284 -5.72 -1.53 27.08
N ASP A 285 -6.99 -1.19 26.87
CA ASP A 285 -8.12 -2.11 27.03
C ASP A 285 -8.03 -3.36 26.13
N LYS A 286 -7.76 -3.19 24.83
CA LYS A 286 -7.56 -4.31 23.90
C LYS A 286 -6.38 -5.20 24.28
N VAL A 287 -5.30 -4.60 24.80
CA VAL A 287 -4.14 -5.38 25.26
C VAL A 287 -4.48 -6.13 26.55
N THR A 288 -5.24 -5.52 27.47
CA THR A 288 -5.77 -6.19 28.67
C THR A 288 -6.66 -7.39 28.30
N GLU A 289 -7.58 -7.21 27.35
CA GLU A 289 -8.47 -8.27 26.86
C GLU A 289 -7.66 -9.43 26.25
N MET A 290 -6.66 -9.11 25.43
CA MET A 290 -5.70 -10.10 24.91
C MET A 290 -4.98 -10.84 26.04
N LEU A 291 -4.43 -10.13 27.02
CA LEU A 291 -3.72 -10.75 28.16
C LEU A 291 -4.65 -11.66 28.98
N THR A 292 -5.91 -11.28 29.13
CA THR A 292 -6.91 -12.07 29.86
C THR A 292 -7.26 -13.37 29.14
N SER A 293 -7.09 -13.45 27.83
CA SER A 293 -7.35 -14.68 27.05
C SER A 293 -6.30 -15.79 27.25
N PHE A 294 -5.11 -15.45 27.77
CA PHE A 294 -4.06 -16.42 28.08
C PHE A 294 -4.33 -17.15 29.40
N THR A 295 -3.68 -18.30 29.61
CA THR A 295 -3.76 -18.99 30.90
C THR A 295 -2.93 -18.25 31.96
N PRO A 296 -3.22 -18.44 33.27
CA PRO A 296 -2.40 -17.89 34.34
C PRO A 296 -0.92 -18.30 34.22
N ASP A 297 -0.64 -19.54 33.80
CA ASP A 297 0.73 -20.03 33.63
C ASP A 297 1.44 -19.28 32.49
N ASP A 298 0.79 -19.11 31.34
CA ASP A 298 1.34 -18.33 30.21
C ASP A 298 1.61 -16.88 30.62
N ARG A 299 0.73 -16.25 31.40
CA ARG A 299 0.92 -14.88 31.87
C ARG A 299 2.09 -14.75 32.84
N ARG A 300 2.31 -15.74 33.72
CA ARG A 300 3.48 -15.78 34.60
C ARG A 300 4.78 -15.88 33.79
N ASP A 301 4.79 -16.69 32.73
CA ASP A 301 5.94 -16.81 31.83
C ASP A 301 6.22 -15.52 31.02
N MET A 302 5.22 -14.64 30.87
CA MET A 302 5.38 -13.33 30.23
C MET A 302 5.98 -12.26 31.16
N VAL A 303 6.02 -12.49 32.48
CA VAL A 303 6.55 -11.50 33.44
C VAL A 303 8.06 -11.36 33.28
N LYS A 304 8.53 -10.14 33.08
CA LYS A 304 9.95 -9.77 33.09
C LYS A 304 10.14 -8.55 33.99
N ASP A 305 11.13 -8.60 34.87
CA ASP A 305 11.44 -7.53 35.82
C ASP A 305 10.21 -7.06 36.63
N GLY A 306 9.30 -7.99 36.97
CA GLY A 306 8.10 -7.72 37.77
C GLY A 306 6.94 -7.08 37.02
N THR A 307 7.02 -6.94 35.69
CA THR A 307 5.94 -6.38 34.87
C THR A 307 5.70 -7.22 33.62
N ILE A 308 4.48 -7.14 33.06
CA ILE A 308 4.19 -7.65 31.72
C ILE A 308 4.24 -6.46 30.77
N GLN A 309 5.25 -6.41 29.91
CA GLN A 309 5.38 -5.38 28.88
C GLN A 309 4.93 -5.92 27.53
N VAL A 310 3.97 -5.23 26.91
CA VAL A 310 3.50 -5.53 25.55
C VAL A 310 3.78 -4.33 24.66
N VAL A 311 4.58 -4.53 23.62
CA VAL A 311 4.88 -3.51 22.61
C VAL A 311 4.00 -3.73 21.38
N CYS A 312 3.28 -2.69 20.95
CA CYS A 312 2.49 -2.80 19.73
C CYS A 312 3.39 -2.81 18.49
N GLU A 313 3.33 -3.88 17.71
CA GLU A 313 4.11 -4.07 16.46
C GLU A 313 3.86 -3.00 15.38
N PHE A 314 2.73 -2.27 15.43
CA PHE A 314 2.43 -1.23 14.44
C PHE A 314 2.96 0.14 14.86
N CYS A 315 2.69 0.56 16.09
CA CYS A 315 2.99 1.92 16.55
C CYS A 315 4.11 2.02 17.58
N SER A 316 4.73 0.90 17.95
CA SER A 316 5.80 0.81 18.95
C SER A 316 5.43 1.34 20.35
N THR A 317 4.13 1.58 20.62
CA THR A 317 3.67 1.94 21.96
C THR A 317 3.85 0.74 22.90
N ALA A 318 4.63 0.95 23.96
CA ALA A 318 4.79 0.00 25.06
C ALA A 318 3.65 0.19 26.07
N TYR A 319 3.03 -0.92 26.47
CA TYR A 319 2.04 -0.99 27.53
C TYR A 319 2.57 -1.87 28.65
N ASP A 320 2.79 -1.27 29.82
CA ASP A 320 3.22 -1.99 31.01
C ASP A 320 2.01 -2.31 31.90
N PHE A 321 1.94 -3.57 32.33
CA PHE A 321 0.89 -4.09 33.20
C PHE A 321 1.49 -4.70 34.47
N ASP A 322 0.81 -4.47 35.59
CA ASP A 322 1.07 -5.14 36.84
C ASP A 322 0.40 -6.54 36.81
N PRO A 323 1.16 -7.64 36.96
CA PRO A 323 0.62 -9.00 37.00
C PRO A 323 -0.52 -9.18 38.00
N ALA A 324 -0.50 -8.46 39.13
CA ALA A 324 -1.53 -8.53 40.16
C ALA A 324 -2.92 -8.10 39.64
N THR A 325 -2.96 -7.30 38.57
CA THR A 325 -4.21 -6.85 37.92
C THR A 325 -5.01 -8.02 37.33
N PHE A 326 -4.35 -9.15 37.02
CA PHE A 326 -4.97 -10.33 36.42
C PHE A 326 -5.26 -11.45 37.43
N GLY A 327 -5.03 -11.20 38.72
CA GLY A 327 -5.26 -12.18 39.78
C GLY A 327 -4.19 -13.29 39.85
N ASP A 328 -3.04 -13.07 39.21
CA ASP A 328 -1.90 -13.98 39.26
C ASP A 328 -1.01 -13.65 40.48
N ASP A 329 -1.60 -13.65 41.68
CA ASP A 329 -0.83 -13.58 42.93
C ASP A 329 -0.16 -14.94 43.19
N GLU A 330 1.12 -14.89 43.57
CA GLU A 330 1.95 -16.04 43.96
C GLU A 330 1.19 -16.97 44.93
N SER A 331 1.05 -18.24 44.53
CA SER A 331 0.76 -19.35 45.44
C SER A 331 2.00 -20.23 45.57
#